data_AF-A0A972LT47-F1
#
_entry.id   AF-A0A972LT47-F1
#
_cell.length_a   1.000
_cell.length_b   1.000
_cell.length_c   1.000
_cell.angle_alpha   90.00
_cell.angle_beta   90.00
_cell.angle_gamma   90.00
#
_symmetry.space_group_name_H-M   'P 1'
#
loop_
_entity.id
_entity.type
_entity.pdbx_description
1 polymer ?
#
loop_
_entity_poly.entity_id
_entity_poly.type
_entity_poly.pdbx_seq_one_letter_code
_entity_poly.pdbx_strand_id
1 'polypeptide(L)'
;MSRIANGRHQLRLLLFAVLASSVASELFAEPPPTNSPAVEQIEQWAAQLDDDRFDIRQRAQQQLEQAGEPALTAVAEVAKSGSLESSTRAINILLQWTEAKEHGLRLTALEKLSILTNRPRESSMAKRLLAEVRAQAALDALIALGAKGITHSVNNVQVILGPQWKGGYEGLKHLADIPHASWISLHDAPLSDPVLAHIAALPGVQRVEIYGTEISPAAIEKFKKQAPSVVVDVRVGAYLGVGSRNVQGSITEVKPNSAAEKAGIKLGDRITEFDGEKVVDFKELTDKIRKHKPGDTVTLTLLRNNQPRKVKVTFGDWGKSDTTPSVPPLNQFRIQNPNILPPKIQVNRR
;
A
#
# COMPACT_ATOMS: atom_id res chain seq x y z
N MET A 1 35.92 -88.50 20.58
CA MET A 1 34.73 -88.49 21.46
C MET A 1 34.15 -87.08 21.38
N SER A 2 33.23 -86.75 20.45
CA SER A 2 31.74 -86.89 20.52
C SER A 2 31.18 -86.20 21.78
N ARG A 3 30.24 -85.23 21.78
CA ARG A 3 29.03 -84.94 20.96
C ARG A 3 28.78 -83.41 20.99
N ILE A 4 28.41 -82.72 19.90
CA ILE A 4 27.09 -82.57 19.23
C ILE A 4 25.99 -81.95 20.10
N ALA A 5 25.53 -80.76 19.68
CA ALA A 5 24.14 -80.34 19.38
C ALA A 5 23.95 -78.87 19.77
N ASN A 6 23.64 -77.89 18.91
CA ASN A 6 22.67 -77.71 17.81
C ASN A 6 21.60 -76.69 18.19
N GLY A 7 21.47 -75.69 17.33
CA GLY A 7 20.17 -75.16 16.88
C GLY A 7 20.04 -73.64 17.03
N ARG A 8 19.66 -72.86 16.00
CA ARG A 8 19.28 -73.05 14.59
C ARG A 8 19.35 -71.62 13.99
N HIS A 9 20.13 -71.33 12.94
CA HIS A 9 19.75 -71.27 11.50
C HIS A 9 18.52 -70.37 11.22
N GLN A 10 18.44 -69.38 10.32
CA GLN A 10 19.11 -69.01 9.03
C GLN A 10 18.99 -67.46 8.87
N LEU A 11 19.93 -66.65 8.36
CA LEU A 11 20.54 -66.47 7.02
C LEU A 11 19.64 -65.90 5.88
N ARG A 12 19.85 -64.59 5.62
CA ARG A 12 20.02 -63.84 4.35
C ARG A 12 18.99 -63.89 3.17
N LEU A 13 18.68 -62.65 2.75
CA LEU A 13 18.52 -62.10 1.39
C LEU A 13 17.33 -62.55 0.53
N LEU A 14 16.45 -61.61 0.14
CA LEU A 14 16.35 -61.10 -1.25
C LEU A 14 15.13 -60.16 -1.49
N LEU A 15 15.43 -59.07 -2.21
CA LEU A 15 14.67 -58.42 -3.29
C LEU A 15 13.43 -57.54 -3.00
N PHE A 16 13.57 -56.27 -3.42
CA PHE A 16 12.52 -55.31 -3.75
C PHE A 16 11.55 -55.89 -4.81
N ALA A 17 10.26 -55.96 -4.47
CA ALA A 17 9.14 -55.93 -5.43
C ALA A 17 7.81 -55.71 -4.68
N VAL A 18 7.33 -54.46 -4.63
CA VAL A 18 5.88 -54.18 -4.54
C VAL A 18 5.57 -53.11 -5.58
N LEU A 19 5.26 -53.57 -6.78
CA LEU A 19 4.58 -52.81 -7.82
C LEU A 19 3.14 -53.35 -7.90
N ALA A 20 2.22 -52.42 -8.15
CA ALA A 20 0.82 -52.62 -8.51
C ALA A 20 -0.14 -53.07 -7.39
N SER A 21 -0.79 -52.11 -6.75
CA SER A 21 -2.26 -51.97 -6.83
C SER A 21 -2.74 -50.72 -6.09
N SER A 22 -2.82 -49.59 -6.79
CA SER A 22 -3.88 -48.58 -6.58
C SER A 22 -3.92 -47.56 -7.73
N VAL A 23 -3.80 -48.02 -8.97
CA VAL A 23 -4.14 -47.19 -10.15
C VAL A 23 -5.41 -47.79 -10.75
N ALA A 24 -6.51 -47.67 -10.02
CA ALA A 24 -7.85 -47.96 -10.50
C ALA A 24 -8.89 -47.34 -9.55
N SER A 25 -8.79 -46.03 -9.28
CA SER A 25 -9.90 -45.26 -8.69
C SER A 25 -10.01 -43.82 -9.21
N GLU A 26 -9.22 -43.43 -10.21
CA GLU A 26 -9.25 -42.07 -10.79
C GLU A 26 -10.01 -41.97 -12.13
N LEU A 27 -10.70 -43.01 -12.58
CA LEU A 27 -11.46 -42.95 -13.84
C LEU A 27 -12.95 -42.60 -13.68
N PHE A 28 -13.45 -42.48 -12.43
CA PHE A 28 -14.79 -41.98 -12.12
C PHE A 28 -14.82 -41.31 -10.74
N ALA A 29 -13.92 -40.37 -10.48
CA ALA A 29 -14.20 -39.41 -9.42
C ALA A 29 -15.38 -38.56 -9.90
N GLU A 30 -16.59 -38.83 -9.39
CA GLU A 30 -17.72 -37.94 -9.58
C GLU A 30 -17.30 -36.51 -9.21
N PRO A 31 -17.66 -35.49 -9.99
CA PRO A 31 -17.40 -34.11 -9.60
C PRO A 31 -17.98 -33.89 -8.19
N PRO A 32 -17.30 -33.14 -7.31
CA PRO A 32 -17.82 -32.88 -5.97
C PRO A 32 -19.24 -32.32 -6.10
N PRO A 33 -20.21 -32.77 -5.28
CA PRO A 33 -21.59 -32.31 -5.41
C PRO A 33 -21.63 -30.80 -5.20
N THR A 34 -21.81 -30.06 -6.29
CA THR A 34 -22.08 -28.62 -6.27
C THR A 34 -23.54 -28.44 -5.90
N ASN A 35 -23.88 -28.62 -4.63
CA ASN A 35 -25.21 -28.24 -4.13
C ASN A 35 -25.29 -26.71 -3.96
N SER A 36 -24.99 -25.96 -5.04
CA SER A 36 -25.36 -24.55 -5.12
C SER A 36 -26.87 -24.46 -5.39
N PRO A 37 -27.62 -23.63 -4.66
CA PRO A 37 -29.06 -23.53 -4.86
C PRO A 37 -29.38 -23.02 -6.26
N ALA A 38 -30.48 -23.53 -6.84
CA ALA A 38 -30.95 -23.07 -8.14
C ALA A 38 -31.40 -21.60 -8.08
N VAL A 39 -31.31 -20.88 -9.20
CA VAL A 39 -31.70 -19.45 -9.28
C VAL A 39 -33.15 -19.25 -8.83
N GLU A 40 -34.07 -20.11 -9.28
CA GLU A 40 -35.49 -20.09 -8.91
C GLU A 40 -35.69 -20.22 -7.39
N GLN A 41 -34.88 -21.04 -6.73
CA GLN A 41 -34.93 -21.25 -5.29
C GLN A 41 -34.45 -20.00 -4.54
N ILE A 42 -33.41 -19.35 -5.04
CA ILE A 42 -32.89 -18.08 -4.51
C ILE A 42 -33.93 -16.97 -4.66
N GLU A 43 -34.57 -16.87 -5.83
CA GLU A 43 -35.63 -15.89 -6.09
C GLU A 43 -36.84 -16.11 -5.18
N GLN A 44 -37.21 -17.37 -4.94
CA GLN A 44 -38.27 -17.72 -4.00
C GLN A 44 -37.93 -17.28 -2.57
N TRP A 45 -36.71 -17.56 -2.08
CA TRP A 45 -36.29 -17.09 -0.77
C TRP A 45 -36.23 -15.57 -0.69
N ALA A 46 -35.77 -14.89 -1.75
CA ALA A 46 -35.73 -13.43 -1.81
C ALA A 46 -37.14 -12.82 -1.69
N ALA A 47 -38.13 -13.38 -2.39
CA ALA A 47 -39.53 -12.96 -2.27
C ALA A 47 -40.10 -13.22 -0.87
N GLN A 48 -39.72 -14.34 -0.24
CA GLN A 48 -40.14 -14.71 1.12
C GLN A 48 -39.58 -13.80 2.22
N LEU A 49 -38.63 -12.91 1.93
CA LEU A 49 -38.18 -11.89 2.88
C LEU A 49 -39.27 -10.88 3.27
N ASP A 50 -40.38 -10.82 2.53
CA ASP A 50 -41.52 -9.95 2.80
C ASP A 50 -42.80 -10.72 3.21
N ASP A 51 -42.71 -12.04 3.48
CA ASP A 51 -43.88 -12.85 3.88
C ASP A 51 -44.44 -12.34 5.22
N ASP A 52 -45.76 -12.29 5.40
CA ASP A 52 -46.38 -11.85 6.66
C ASP A 52 -45.94 -12.69 7.87
N ARG A 53 -45.60 -13.97 7.63
CA ARG A 53 -45.18 -14.91 8.67
C ARG A 53 -43.69 -14.77 8.98
N PHE A 54 -43.40 -14.46 10.23
CA PHE A 54 -42.04 -14.24 10.72
C PHE A 54 -41.11 -15.45 10.51
N ASP A 55 -41.60 -16.67 10.74
CA ASP A 55 -40.81 -17.90 10.62
C ASP A 55 -40.39 -18.17 9.17
N ILE A 56 -41.17 -17.73 8.18
CA ILE A 56 -40.81 -17.82 6.77
C ILE A 56 -39.73 -16.81 6.44
N ARG A 57 -39.92 -15.53 6.81
CA ARG A 57 -38.89 -14.51 6.58
C ARG A 57 -37.56 -14.91 7.21
N GLN A 58 -37.61 -15.48 8.42
CA GLN A 58 -36.41 -15.90 9.13
C GLN A 58 -35.72 -17.10 8.46
N ARG A 59 -36.48 -18.10 7.99
CA ARG A 59 -35.92 -19.23 7.23
C ARG A 59 -35.34 -18.76 5.90
N ALA A 60 -36.06 -17.93 5.16
CA ALA A 60 -35.61 -17.38 3.89
C ALA A 60 -34.31 -16.59 4.04
N GLN A 61 -34.21 -15.73 5.06
CA GLN A 61 -32.99 -15.03 5.39
C GLN A 61 -31.81 -15.98 5.65
N GLN A 62 -32.00 -17.01 6.48
CA GLN A 62 -30.94 -18.00 6.76
C GLN A 62 -30.49 -18.76 5.52
N GLN A 63 -31.43 -19.14 4.64
CA GLN A 63 -31.12 -19.83 3.39
C GLN A 63 -30.30 -18.95 2.45
N LEU A 64 -30.71 -17.67 2.31
CA LEU A 64 -29.96 -16.70 1.53
C LEU A 64 -28.56 -16.47 2.11
N GLU A 65 -28.42 -16.28 3.42
CA GLU A 65 -27.10 -16.12 4.08
C GLU A 65 -26.15 -17.30 3.77
N GLN A 66 -26.68 -18.54 3.80
CA GLN A 66 -25.93 -19.76 3.51
C GLN A 66 -25.63 -19.94 2.01
N ALA A 67 -26.51 -19.46 1.13
CA ALA A 67 -26.33 -19.54 -0.31
C ALA A 67 -25.11 -18.74 -0.77
N GLY A 68 -24.76 -17.65 -0.09
CA GLY A 68 -23.54 -16.87 -0.36
C GLY A 68 -23.55 -16.20 -1.73
N GLU A 69 -22.45 -16.33 -2.48
CA GLU A 69 -22.22 -15.66 -3.76
C GLU A 69 -23.35 -15.83 -4.79
N PRO A 70 -23.90 -17.05 -5.02
CA PRO A 70 -25.09 -17.25 -5.86
C PRO A 70 -26.28 -16.32 -5.55
N ALA A 71 -26.48 -15.95 -4.28
CA ALA A 71 -27.63 -15.15 -3.85
C ALA A 71 -27.38 -13.63 -3.89
N LEU A 72 -26.15 -13.18 -4.16
CA LEU A 72 -25.77 -11.76 -4.13
C LEU A 72 -26.68 -10.86 -4.96
N THR A 73 -26.98 -11.26 -6.19
CA THR A 73 -27.77 -10.44 -7.12
C THR A 73 -29.21 -10.28 -6.64
N ALA A 74 -29.86 -11.38 -6.22
CA ALA A 74 -31.23 -11.34 -5.72
C ALA A 74 -31.34 -10.54 -4.41
N VAL A 75 -30.42 -10.77 -3.47
CA VAL A 75 -30.37 -10.02 -2.20
C VAL A 75 -30.13 -8.54 -2.45
N ALA A 76 -29.22 -8.17 -3.36
CA ALA A 76 -28.95 -6.77 -3.68
C ALA A 76 -30.15 -6.05 -4.30
N GLU A 77 -30.94 -6.75 -5.13
CA GLU A 77 -32.16 -6.16 -5.70
C GLU A 77 -33.20 -5.91 -4.60
N VAL A 78 -33.46 -6.89 -3.73
CA VAL A 78 -34.37 -6.70 -2.57
C VAL A 78 -33.89 -5.58 -1.65
N ALA A 79 -32.59 -5.47 -1.39
CA ALA A 79 -32.02 -4.39 -0.60
C ALA A 79 -32.28 -3.00 -1.21
N LYS A 80 -32.30 -2.91 -2.54
CA LYS A 80 -32.47 -1.66 -3.29
C LYS A 80 -33.93 -1.23 -3.42
N SER A 81 -34.83 -2.16 -3.74
CA SER A 81 -36.21 -1.86 -4.17
C SER A 81 -37.31 -2.52 -3.34
N GLY A 82 -36.97 -3.39 -2.39
CA GLY A 82 -37.93 -4.07 -1.52
C GLY A 82 -38.65 -3.14 -0.54
N SER A 83 -39.65 -3.71 0.15
CA SER A 83 -40.35 -3.06 1.27
C SER A 83 -39.38 -2.69 2.40
N LEU A 84 -39.84 -1.93 3.41
CA LEU A 84 -39.00 -1.62 4.57
C LEU A 84 -38.49 -2.88 5.28
N GLU A 85 -39.30 -3.93 5.40
CA GLU A 85 -38.95 -5.19 6.07
C GLU A 85 -37.95 -5.99 5.23
N SER A 86 -38.32 -6.32 3.99
CA SER A 86 -37.49 -7.15 3.11
C SER A 86 -36.17 -6.48 2.76
N SER A 87 -36.17 -5.17 2.49
CA SER A 87 -34.92 -4.41 2.26
C SER A 87 -34.02 -4.44 3.49
N THR A 88 -34.55 -4.26 4.70
CA THR A 88 -33.77 -4.31 5.95
C THR A 88 -33.12 -5.67 6.16
N ARG A 89 -33.86 -6.77 5.90
CA ARG A 89 -33.30 -8.13 5.97
C ARG A 89 -32.21 -8.33 4.93
N ALA A 90 -32.47 -7.98 3.68
CA ALA A 90 -31.50 -8.12 2.61
C ALA A 90 -30.20 -7.33 2.88
N ILE A 91 -30.30 -6.13 3.46
CA ILE A 91 -29.14 -5.34 3.87
C ILE A 91 -28.36 -6.02 5.00
N ASN A 92 -29.04 -6.63 5.98
CA ASN A 92 -28.37 -7.37 7.03
C ASN A 92 -27.58 -8.56 6.47
N ILE A 93 -28.11 -9.25 5.46
CA ILE A 93 -27.39 -10.32 4.75
C ILE A 93 -26.14 -9.76 4.06
N LEU A 94 -26.28 -8.66 3.30
CA LEU A 94 -25.13 -8.01 2.66
C LEU A 94 -24.07 -7.58 3.67
N LEU A 95 -24.48 -6.98 4.80
CA LEU A 95 -23.58 -6.56 5.87
C LEU A 95 -22.82 -7.76 6.44
N GLN A 96 -23.49 -8.89 6.71
CA GLN A 96 -22.84 -10.11 7.15
C GLN A 96 -21.81 -10.62 6.14
N TRP A 97 -22.13 -10.58 4.84
CA TRP A 97 -21.18 -10.97 3.80
C TRP A 97 -19.98 -10.02 3.67
N THR A 98 -20.06 -8.77 4.14
CA THR A 98 -18.88 -7.91 4.23
C THR A 98 -17.82 -8.42 5.23
N GLU A 99 -18.18 -9.37 6.10
CA GLU A 99 -17.28 -10.01 7.05
C GLU A 99 -16.86 -11.43 6.60
N ALA A 100 -17.31 -11.88 5.43
CA ALA A 100 -17.03 -13.20 4.92
C ALA A 100 -15.52 -13.45 4.71
N LYS A 101 -15.12 -14.72 4.84
CA LYS A 101 -13.75 -15.16 4.55
C LYS A 101 -13.47 -15.17 3.05
N GLU A 102 -14.48 -15.49 2.22
CA GLU A 102 -14.35 -15.43 0.77
C GLU A 102 -14.19 -13.97 0.31
N HIS A 103 -13.03 -13.66 -0.28
CA HIS A 103 -12.72 -12.30 -0.73
C HIS A 103 -13.72 -11.78 -1.78
N GLY A 104 -14.14 -12.62 -2.72
CA GLY A 104 -15.08 -12.25 -3.79
C GLY A 104 -16.46 -11.88 -3.27
N LEU A 105 -17.01 -12.70 -2.35
CA LEU A 105 -18.29 -12.44 -1.68
C LEU A 105 -18.25 -11.13 -0.89
N ARG A 106 -17.21 -10.93 -0.09
CA ARG A 106 -17.01 -9.69 0.69
C ARG A 106 -16.95 -8.45 -0.18
N LEU A 107 -16.13 -8.47 -1.23
CA LEU A 107 -15.95 -7.33 -2.12
C LEU A 107 -17.25 -7.00 -2.84
N THR A 108 -17.93 -8.00 -3.39
CA THR A 108 -19.18 -7.79 -4.12
C THR A 108 -20.29 -7.29 -3.20
N ALA A 109 -20.40 -7.81 -1.97
CA ALA A 109 -21.37 -7.32 -0.99
C ALA A 109 -21.14 -5.83 -0.66
N LEU A 110 -19.88 -5.42 -0.47
CA LEU A 110 -19.51 -4.02 -0.29
C LEU A 110 -19.88 -3.17 -1.52
N GLU A 111 -19.61 -3.63 -2.73
CA GLU A 111 -20.00 -2.94 -3.97
C GLU A 111 -21.51 -2.72 -4.04
N LYS A 112 -22.31 -3.75 -3.76
CA LYS A 112 -23.77 -3.65 -3.76
C LYS A 112 -24.29 -2.69 -2.70
N LEU A 113 -23.75 -2.73 -1.47
CA LEU A 113 -24.10 -1.77 -0.41
C LEU A 113 -23.73 -0.33 -0.80
N SER A 114 -22.58 -0.14 -1.45
CA SER A 114 -22.05 1.20 -1.76
C SER A 114 -22.97 2.01 -2.69
N ILE A 115 -23.78 1.35 -3.51
CA ILE A 115 -24.67 2.02 -4.48
C ILE A 115 -26.10 2.22 -3.96
N LEU A 116 -26.42 1.75 -2.75
CA LEU A 116 -27.76 1.92 -2.17
C LEU A 116 -28.05 3.40 -1.88
N THR A 117 -29.21 3.88 -2.35
CA THR A 117 -29.68 5.26 -2.14
C THR A 117 -30.66 5.37 -0.97
N ASN A 118 -31.39 4.29 -0.65
CA ASN A 118 -32.36 4.20 0.45
C ASN A 118 -31.71 4.05 1.85
N ARG A 119 -30.39 3.82 1.90
CA ARG A 119 -29.62 3.45 3.10
C ARG A 119 -28.26 4.15 3.14
N PRO A 120 -28.25 5.47 3.36
CA PRO A 120 -27.05 6.31 3.16
C PRO A 120 -25.92 6.01 4.14
N ARG A 121 -26.23 5.51 5.36
CA ARG A 121 -25.20 5.18 6.37
C ARG A 121 -24.41 3.94 5.95
N GLU A 122 -25.10 2.87 5.60
CA GLU A 122 -24.54 1.60 5.14
C GLU A 122 -23.79 1.80 3.81
N SER A 123 -24.38 2.56 2.88
CA SER A 123 -23.71 2.94 1.62
C SER A 123 -22.40 3.70 1.86
N SER A 124 -22.42 4.69 2.75
CA SER A 124 -21.23 5.48 3.09
C SER A 124 -20.16 4.63 3.80
N MET A 125 -20.56 3.71 4.68
CA MET A 125 -19.64 2.74 5.28
C MET A 125 -19.00 1.84 4.22
N ALA A 126 -19.81 1.25 3.33
CA ALA A 126 -19.33 0.36 2.29
C ALA A 126 -18.38 1.08 1.32
N LYS A 127 -18.67 2.33 0.93
CA LYS A 127 -17.77 3.17 0.13
C LYS A 127 -16.40 3.34 0.79
N ARG A 128 -16.35 3.60 2.10
CA ARG A 128 -15.08 3.71 2.84
C ARG A 128 -14.29 2.41 2.81
N LEU A 129 -14.95 1.28 3.08
CA LEU A 129 -14.29 -0.03 3.10
C LEU A 129 -13.79 -0.44 1.70
N LEU A 130 -14.55 -0.16 0.64
CA LEU A 130 -14.08 -0.36 -0.74
C LEU A 130 -12.86 0.49 -1.06
N ALA A 131 -12.85 1.76 -0.62
CA ALA A 131 -11.71 2.64 -0.83
C ALA A 131 -10.46 2.11 -0.11
N GLU A 132 -10.60 1.55 1.10
CA GLU A 132 -9.48 0.90 1.81
C GLU A 132 -8.95 -0.34 1.05
N VAL A 133 -9.84 -1.21 0.54
CA VAL A 133 -9.43 -2.39 -0.24
C VAL A 133 -8.73 -1.99 -1.54
N ARG A 134 -9.28 -1.00 -2.27
CA ARG A 134 -8.69 -0.47 -3.50
C ARG A 134 -7.33 0.17 -3.24
N ALA A 135 -7.22 0.96 -2.17
CA ALA A 135 -5.97 1.57 -1.76
C ALA A 135 -4.90 0.51 -1.47
N GLN A 136 -5.24 -0.57 -0.77
CA GLN A 136 -4.29 -1.66 -0.52
C GLN A 136 -3.81 -2.30 -1.82
N ALA A 137 -4.73 -2.66 -2.73
CA ALA A 137 -4.37 -3.25 -4.02
C ALA A 137 -3.52 -2.31 -4.88
N ALA A 138 -3.83 -1.01 -4.87
CA ALA A 138 -3.06 0.02 -5.56
C ALA A 138 -1.65 0.17 -4.98
N LEU A 139 -1.50 0.13 -3.66
CA LEU A 139 -0.21 0.13 -2.99
C LEU A 139 0.62 -1.10 -3.37
N ASP A 140 0.03 -2.29 -3.35
CA ASP A 140 0.71 -3.52 -3.74
C ASP A 140 1.20 -3.45 -5.20
N ALA A 141 0.37 -2.88 -6.10
CA ALA A 141 0.77 -2.63 -7.49
C ALA A 141 1.94 -1.65 -7.60
N LEU A 142 1.92 -0.53 -6.87
CA LEU A 142 3.02 0.44 -6.87
C LEU A 142 4.32 -0.16 -6.33
N ILE A 143 4.25 -0.99 -5.28
CA ILE A 143 5.41 -1.72 -4.73
C ILE A 143 5.99 -2.66 -5.80
N ALA A 144 5.13 -3.44 -6.47
CA ALA A 144 5.55 -4.36 -7.53
C ALA A 144 6.24 -3.61 -8.69
N LEU A 145 5.85 -2.36 -8.93
CA LEU A 145 6.44 -1.46 -9.92
C LEU A 145 7.69 -0.71 -9.41
N GLY A 146 8.13 -0.92 -8.17
CA GLY A 146 9.38 -0.38 -7.62
C GLY A 146 9.25 0.91 -6.81
N ALA A 147 8.05 1.30 -6.37
CA ALA A 147 7.86 2.38 -5.40
C ALA A 147 8.38 1.96 -4.01
N LYS A 148 8.98 2.90 -3.25
CA LYS A 148 9.79 2.58 -2.05
C LYS A 148 9.32 3.11 -0.69
N GLY A 149 8.26 3.90 -0.55
CA GLY A 149 7.91 4.37 0.81
C GLY A 149 6.66 5.22 0.98
N ILE A 150 6.00 4.97 2.12
CA ILE A 150 4.85 5.63 2.75
C ILE A 150 5.27 5.95 4.18
N THR A 151 5.24 7.22 4.52
CA THR A 151 5.35 7.71 5.90
C THR A 151 4.44 8.92 6.04
N HIS A 152 3.30 8.77 6.74
CA HIS A 152 3.00 9.41 8.03
C HIS A 152 1.50 9.37 8.43
N SER A 153 1.18 8.68 9.52
CA SER A 153 -0.18 8.55 10.11
C SER A 153 -1.22 7.90 9.20
N VAL A 154 -2.33 7.46 9.81
CA VAL A 154 -3.47 6.81 9.14
C VAL A 154 -4.07 7.67 8.00
N ASN A 155 -3.77 8.99 7.97
CA ASN A 155 -4.43 9.96 7.11
C ASN A 155 -3.49 10.68 6.10
N ASN A 156 -2.18 10.39 6.08
CA ASN A 156 -1.24 11.06 5.17
C ASN A 156 -0.20 10.06 4.63
N VAL A 157 -0.44 9.63 3.41
CA VAL A 157 0.35 8.63 2.71
C VAL A 157 1.33 9.35 1.79
N GLN A 158 2.63 9.13 2.03
CA GLN A 158 3.66 9.50 1.08
C GLN A 158 3.82 8.39 0.03
N VAL A 159 4.09 8.72 -1.23
CA VAL A 159 4.48 7.72 -2.24
C VAL A 159 5.80 8.16 -2.87
N ILE A 160 6.83 7.35 -2.67
CA ILE A 160 8.18 7.61 -3.20
C ILE A 160 8.41 6.77 -4.45
N LEU A 161 8.60 7.43 -5.59
CA LEU A 161 9.04 6.86 -6.86
C LEU A 161 10.54 7.11 -7.01
N GLY A 162 11.32 6.02 -7.08
CA GLY A 162 12.78 6.06 -7.14
C GLY A 162 13.36 5.68 -8.52
N PRO A 163 14.69 5.52 -8.64
CA PRO A 163 15.33 5.03 -9.87
C PRO A 163 14.87 3.63 -10.31
N GLN A 164 14.36 2.85 -9.37
CA GLN A 164 13.88 1.48 -9.60
C GLN A 164 12.43 1.45 -10.09
N TRP A 165 11.79 2.61 -10.29
CA TRP A 165 10.44 2.69 -10.81
C TRP A 165 10.37 2.16 -12.25
N LYS A 166 9.54 1.13 -12.44
CA LYS A 166 9.31 0.45 -13.72
C LYS A 166 7.92 0.69 -14.29
N GLY A 167 7.05 1.38 -13.55
CA GLY A 167 5.65 1.58 -13.94
C GLY A 167 5.42 2.61 -15.04
N GLY A 168 6.44 3.41 -15.41
CA GLY A 168 6.27 4.51 -16.36
C GLY A 168 5.15 5.47 -15.92
N TYR A 169 4.47 6.08 -16.89
CA TYR A 169 3.30 6.94 -16.63
C TYR A 169 2.03 6.13 -16.33
N GLU A 170 1.87 4.95 -16.94
CA GLU A 170 0.70 4.08 -16.74
C GLU A 170 0.55 3.62 -15.29
N GLY A 171 1.66 3.32 -14.62
CA GLY A 171 1.66 2.92 -13.22
C GLY A 171 1.17 4.02 -12.26
N LEU A 172 1.17 5.29 -12.69
CA LEU A 172 0.71 6.40 -11.86
C LEU A 172 -0.80 6.39 -11.62
N LYS A 173 -1.58 5.67 -12.44
CA LYS A 173 -3.04 5.56 -12.25
C LYS A 173 -3.41 4.97 -10.89
N HIS A 174 -2.55 4.10 -10.34
CA HIS A 174 -2.75 3.51 -9.02
C HIS A 174 -2.73 4.57 -7.89
N LEU A 175 -2.11 5.73 -8.11
CA LEU A 175 -2.13 6.82 -7.13
C LEU A 175 -3.55 7.37 -6.89
N ALA A 176 -4.44 7.29 -7.88
CA ALA A 176 -5.82 7.78 -7.76
C ALA A 176 -6.67 6.92 -6.82
N ASP A 177 -6.33 5.65 -6.67
CA ASP A 177 -7.02 4.70 -5.78
C ASP A 177 -6.51 4.76 -4.33
N ILE A 178 -5.62 5.71 -4.01
CA ILE A 178 -5.06 5.90 -2.67
C ILE A 178 -5.58 7.24 -2.12
N PRO A 179 -6.70 7.25 -1.37
CA PRO A 179 -7.40 8.47 -0.96
C PRO A 179 -6.56 9.44 -0.11
N HIS A 180 -5.49 8.93 0.50
CA HIS A 180 -4.63 9.67 1.39
C HIS A 180 -3.24 9.94 0.82
N ALA A 181 -3.01 9.74 -0.50
CA ALA A 181 -1.72 10.02 -1.14
C ALA A 181 -1.42 11.53 -1.24
N SER A 182 -1.27 12.19 -0.10
CA SER A 182 -1.06 13.63 -0.01
C SER A 182 0.37 14.08 -0.26
N TRP A 183 1.33 13.16 -0.33
CA TRP A 183 2.73 13.50 -0.58
C TRP A 183 3.34 12.59 -1.65
N ILE A 184 3.68 13.14 -2.81
CA ILE A 184 4.35 12.41 -3.89
C ILE A 184 5.82 12.83 -3.97
N SER A 185 6.74 11.89 -3.90
CA SER A 185 8.18 12.17 -4.00
C SER A 185 8.77 11.45 -5.21
N LEU A 186 9.37 12.21 -6.11
CA LEU A 186 10.09 11.74 -7.29
C LEU A 186 11.59 11.90 -7.00
N HIS A 187 12.28 10.80 -6.72
CA HIS A 187 13.72 10.79 -6.43
C HIS A 187 14.43 10.04 -7.55
N ASP A 188 15.08 10.75 -8.47
CA ASP A 188 15.76 10.17 -9.64
C ASP A 188 14.85 9.17 -10.41
N ALA A 189 13.53 9.41 -10.35
CA ALA A 189 12.57 8.58 -11.04
C ALA A 189 12.76 8.77 -12.56
N PRO A 190 12.66 7.70 -13.38
CA PRO A 190 12.73 7.78 -14.84
C PRO A 190 11.45 8.37 -15.43
N LEU A 191 11.12 9.59 -15.01
CA LEU A 191 9.93 10.36 -15.36
C LEU A 191 10.35 11.81 -15.66
N SER A 192 9.77 12.39 -16.70
CA SER A 192 10.02 13.79 -17.10
C SER A 192 8.74 14.62 -16.95
N ASP A 193 8.71 15.81 -17.54
CA ASP A 193 7.63 16.81 -17.44
C ASP A 193 6.17 16.28 -17.42
N PRO A 194 5.78 15.27 -18.24
CA PRO A 194 4.40 14.78 -18.25
C PRO A 194 3.89 14.27 -16.89
N VAL A 195 4.77 13.82 -15.99
CA VAL A 195 4.39 13.30 -14.66
C VAL A 195 3.60 14.33 -13.85
N LEU A 196 3.91 15.62 -14.01
CA LEU A 196 3.27 16.69 -13.23
C LEU A 196 1.79 16.85 -13.59
N ALA A 197 1.39 16.54 -14.83
CA ALA A 197 -0.02 16.54 -15.21
C ALA A 197 -0.79 15.40 -14.52
N HIS A 198 -0.18 14.21 -14.42
CA HIS A 198 -0.76 13.09 -13.69
C HIS A 198 -0.90 13.41 -12.20
N ILE A 199 0.12 13.99 -11.58
CA ILE A 199 0.08 14.37 -10.16
C ILE A 199 -0.96 15.48 -9.92
N ALA A 200 -1.09 16.45 -10.81
CA ALA A 200 -2.09 17.52 -10.69
C ALA A 200 -3.54 17.02 -10.73
N ALA A 201 -3.79 15.86 -11.34
CA ALA A 201 -5.11 15.24 -11.42
C ALA A 201 -5.50 14.47 -10.15
N LEU A 202 -4.55 14.24 -9.23
CA LEU A 202 -4.81 13.48 -8.01
C LEU A 202 -5.51 14.35 -6.96
N PRO A 203 -6.68 13.94 -6.45
CA PRO A 203 -7.36 14.66 -5.39
C PRO A 203 -6.56 14.54 -4.08
N GLY A 204 -6.29 15.66 -3.42
CA GLY A 204 -5.71 15.67 -2.08
C GLY A 204 -4.18 15.66 -2.00
N VAL A 205 -3.46 15.75 -3.12
CA VAL A 205 -2.01 16.02 -3.08
C VAL A 205 -1.75 17.37 -2.42
N GLN A 206 -0.89 17.38 -1.41
CA GLN A 206 -0.50 18.57 -0.63
C GLN A 206 0.98 18.88 -0.81
N ARG A 207 1.81 17.88 -1.11
CA ARG A 207 3.25 18.05 -1.29
C ARG A 207 3.77 17.23 -2.46
N VAL A 208 4.67 17.85 -3.23
CA VAL A 208 5.42 17.18 -4.29
C VAL A 208 6.90 17.46 -4.10
N GLU A 209 7.71 16.40 -4.08
CA GLU A 209 9.16 16.51 -4.05
C GLU A 209 9.75 16.03 -5.37
N ILE A 210 10.65 16.83 -5.93
CA ILE A 210 11.25 16.60 -7.26
C ILE A 210 12.76 16.66 -7.09
N TYR A 211 13.38 15.52 -6.81
CA TYR A 211 14.80 15.42 -6.49
C TYR A 211 15.53 14.64 -7.58
N GLY A 212 16.52 15.29 -8.20
CA GLY A 212 17.41 14.71 -9.22
C GLY A 212 16.72 14.14 -10.47
N THR A 213 15.47 14.51 -10.72
CA THR A 213 14.75 14.18 -11.95
C THR A 213 15.12 15.10 -13.12
N GLU A 214 14.80 14.70 -14.35
CA GLU A 214 14.94 15.52 -15.56
C GLU A 214 13.78 16.49 -15.82
N ILE A 215 12.92 16.73 -14.82
CA ILE A 215 11.78 17.65 -14.95
C ILE A 215 12.28 19.10 -15.12
N SER A 216 11.81 19.75 -16.17
CA SER A 216 12.22 21.10 -16.54
C SER A 216 11.70 22.17 -15.56
N PRO A 217 12.46 23.26 -15.32
CA PRO A 217 11.98 24.38 -14.52
C PRO A 217 10.67 24.98 -15.04
N ALA A 218 10.49 25.00 -16.36
CA ALA A 218 9.26 25.51 -17.00
C ALA A 218 8.03 24.67 -16.63
N ALA A 219 8.17 23.34 -16.62
CA ALA A 219 7.09 22.43 -16.21
C ALA A 219 6.76 22.58 -14.72
N ILE A 220 7.77 22.76 -13.87
CA ILE A 220 7.59 23.01 -12.43
C ILE A 220 6.82 24.32 -12.20
N GLU A 221 7.19 25.40 -12.88
CA GLU A 221 6.49 26.69 -12.75
C GLU A 221 5.06 26.62 -13.28
N LYS A 222 4.82 25.88 -14.36
CA LYS A 222 3.46 25.59 -14.84
C LYS A 222 2.65 24.82 -13.79
N PHE A 223 3.24 23.78 -13.18
CA PHE A 223 2.57 22.98 -12.17
C PHE A 223 2.22 23.79 -10.91
N LYS A 224 3.13 24.62 -10.39
CA LYS A 224 2.86 25.51 -9.25
C LYS A 224 1.69 26.46 -9.51
N LYS A 225 1.56 26.97 -10.74
CA LYS A 225 0.43 27.82 -11.14
C LYS A 225 -0.88 27.04 -11.21
N GLN A 226 -0.84 25.79 -11.68
CA GLN A 226 -2.01 24.92 -11.78
C GLN A 226 -2.47 24.40 -10.40
N ALA A 227 -1.54 24.18 -9.48
CA ALA A 227 -1.80 23.62 -8.16
C ALA A 227 -1.17 24.48 -7.04
N PRO A 228 -1.68 25.72 -6.82
CA PRO A 228 -1.06 26.68 -5.90
C PRO A 228 -1.11 26.25 -4.42
N SER A 229 -2.00 25.32 -4.06
CA SER A 229 -2.08 24.73 -2.72
C SER A 229 -1.05 23.63 -2.48
N VAL A 230 -0.34 23.16 -3.50
CA VAL A 230 0.65 22.09 -3.40
C VAL A 230 2.02 22.68 -3.09
N VAL A 231 2.61 22.24 -1.98
CA VAL A 231 3.99 22.59 -1.64
C VAL A 231 4.94 21.81 -2.54
N VAL A 232 5.75 22.52 -3.33
CA VAL A 232 6.73 21.90 -4.24
C VAL A 232 8.15 22.13 -3.71
N ASP A 233 8.84 21.05 -3.32
CA ASP A 233 10.28 21.06 -3.01
C ASP A 233 11.03 20.46 -4.20
N VAL A 234 12.02 21.18 -4.71
CA VAL A 234 12.79 20.77 -5.88
C VAL A 234 14.25 20.72 -5.47
N ARG A 235 14.99 19.68 -5.83
CA ARG A 235 16.42 19.58 -5.59
C ARG A 235 17.09 19.01 -6.83
N VAL A 236 18.10 19.71 -7.33
CA VAL A 236 18.77 19.38 -8.58
C VAL A 236 20.28 19.43 -8.32
N GLY A 237 21.05 18.60 -9.01
CA GLY A 237 22.50 18.53 -8.87
C GLY A 237 22.95 17.67 -7.69
N ALA A 238 24.16 17.96 -7.20
CA ALA A 238 24.84 17.19 -6.17
C ALA A 238 24.05 17.00 -4.87
N TYR A 239 24.32 15.89 -4.17
CA TYR A 239 23.74 15.56 -2.87
C TYR A 239 24.79 15.46 -1.76
N LEU A 240 24.65 16.29 -0.73
CA LEU A 240 25.49 16.25 0.48
C LEU A 240 24.93 15.32 1.57
N GLY A 241 23.60 15.31 1.77
CA GLY A 241 22.93 14.52 2.81
C GLY A 241 23.00 15.10 4.22
N VAL A 242 22.85 16.43 4.32
CA VAL A 242 22.66 17.14 5.58
C VAL A 242 21.32 17.87 5.60
N GLY A 243 20.78 18.08 6.79
CA GLY A 243 19.61 18.93 7.03
C GLY A 243 19.88 19.94 8.14
N SER A 244 19.37 21.16 7.97
CA SER A 244 19.38 22.18 9.02
C SER A 244 17.96 22.70 9.26
N ARG A 245 17.60 22.85 10.54
CA ARG A 245 16.34 23.48 10.99
C ARG A 245 16.56 24.84 11.65
N ASN A 246 17.82 25.30 11.75
CA ASN A 246 18.18 26.49 12.53
C ASN A 246 18.67 27.61 11.61
N VAL A 247 18.31 28.85 11.95
CA VAL A 247 18.68 30.08 11.21
C VAL A 247 20.21 30.26 11.10
N GLN A 248 20.99 29.72 12.04
CA GLN A 248 22.45 29.85 12.07
C GLN A 248 23.19 28.77 11.25
N GLY A 249 22.47 27.91 10.51
CA GLY A 249 23.07 26.96 9.56
C GLY A 249 23.75 25.73 10.19
N SER A 250 23.58 25.49 11.49
CA SER A 250 24.08 24.27 12.14
C SER A 250 23.39 23.03 11.58
N ILE A 251 24.15 21.97 11.36
CA ILE A 251 23.66 20.69 10.88
C ILE A 251 22.86 20.02 11.99
N THR A 252 21.57 19.81 11.74
CA THR A 252 20.62 19.15 12.65
C THR A 252 20.28 17.73 12.22
N GLU A 253 20.75 17.32 11.04
CA GLU A 253 20.57 15.98 10.51
C GLU A 253 21.74 15.63 9.58
N VAL A 254 22.24 14.40 9.69
CA VAL A 254 23.15 13.78 8.72
C VAL A 254 22.52 12.47 8.28
N LYS A 255 22.36 12.28 6.97
CA LYS A 255 21.68 11.11 6.41
C LYS A 255 22.65 9.91 6.39
N PRO A 256 22.24 8.70 6.80
CA PRO A 256 23.10 7.51 6.76
C PRO A 256 23.59 7.17 5.35
N ASN A 257 24.82 6.73 5.15
CA ASN A 257 25.46 6.44 3.86
C ASN A 257 25.62 7.65 2.91
N SER A 258 25.36 8.87 3.38
CA SER A 258 25.50 10.10 2.58
C SER A 258 26.95 10.53 2.37
N ALA A 259 27.15 11.50 1.46
CA ALA A 259 28.46 12.14 1.26
C ALA A 259 28.96 12.82 2.54
N ALA A 260 28.06 13.45 3.30
CA ALA A 260 28.36 14.10 4.56
C ALA A 260 28.83 13.11 5.64
N GLU A 261 28.13 11.98 5.79
CA GLU A 261 28.53 10.95 6.76
C GLU A 261 29.91 10.36 6.40
N LYS A 262 30.12 10.03 5.12
CA LYS A 262 31.41 9.52 4.60
C LYS A 262 32.56 10.50 4.80
N ALA A 263 32.28 11.80 4.73
CA ALA A 263 33.25 12.87 5.00
C ALA A 263 33.41 13.19 6.51
N GLY A 264 32.68 12.51 7.38
CA GLY A 264 32.77 12.68 8.83
C GLY A 264 32.10 13.95 9.37
N ILE A 265 31.14 14.52 8.63
CA ILE A 265 30.27 15.62 9.09
C ILE A 265 29.31 15.06 10.15
N LYS A 266 29.07 15.83 11.21
CA LYS A 266 28.29 15.43 12.38
C LYS A 266 27.20 16.44 12.73
N LEU A 267 26.22 15.98 13.50
CA LEU A 267 25.25 16.84 14.17
C LEU A 267 25.98 17.92 14.99
N GLY A 268 25.49 19.15 14.87
CA GLY A 268 26.07 20.33 15.53
C GLY A 268 27.19 21.02 14.76
N ASP A 269 27.73 20.42 13.69
CA ASP A 269 28.68 21.11 12.82
C ASP A 269 28.04 22.34 12.17
N ARG A 270 28.82 23.39 11.93
CA ARG A 270 28.37 24.54 11.11
C ARG A 270 29.33 24.71 9.94
N ILE A 271 28.83 24.57 8.72
CA ILE A 271 29.63 24.81 7.50
C ILE A 271 29.77 26.32 7.31
N THR A 272 31.01 26.81 7.28
CA THR A 272 31.32 28.24 7.17
C THR A 272 32.00 28.60 5.86
N GLU A 273 32.60 27.63 5.16
CA GLU A 273 33.19 27.85 3.84
C GLU A 273 32.97 26.66 2.90
N PHE A 274 32.91 26.96 1.62
CA PHE A 274 32.79 26.04 0.50
C PHE A 274 33.88 26.40 -0.52
N ASP A 275 34.85 25.51 -0.72
CA ASP A 275 36.05 25.75 -1.53
C ASP A 275 36.78 27.07 -1.21
N GLY A 276 36.77 27.43 0.08
CA GLY A 276 37.39 28.66 0.59
C GLY A 276 36.52 29.92 0.47
N GLU A 277 35.35 29.84 -0.17
CA GLU A 277 34.38 30.92 -0.16
C GLU A 277 33.48 30.83 1.07
N LYS A 278 33.22 31.96 1.74
CA LYS A 278 32.33 31.97 2.90
C LYS A 278 30.91 31.51 2.54
N VAL A 279 30.28 30.84 3.50
CA VAL A 279 28.89 30.43 3.47
C VAL A 279 28.20 31.04 4.68
N VAL A 280 27.19 31.87 4.43
CA VAL A 280 26.51 32.65 5.49
C VAL A 280 25.39 31.86 6.16
N ASP A 281 24.70 31.00 5.41
CA ASP A 281 23.59 30.20 5.91
C ASP A 281 23.41 28.87 5.12
N PHE A 282 22.42 28.09 5.56
CA PHE A 282 22.11 26.79 4.95
C PHE A 282 21.52 26.91 3.54
N LYS A 283 20.88 28.05 3.22
CA LYS A 283 20.32 28.28 1.89
C LYS A 283 21.44 28.52 0.89
N GLU A 284 22.42 29.35 1.23
CA GLU A 284 23.61 29.58 0.40
C GLU A 284 24.40 28.29 0.19
N LEU A 285 24.56 27.48 1.24
CA LEU A 285 25.17 26.16 1.11
C LEU A 285 24.44 25.31 0.06
N THR A 286 23.12 25.25 0.15
CA THR A 286 22.27 24.48 -0.77
C THR A 286 22.39 25.01 -2.20
N ASP A 287 22.41 26.33 -2.39
CA ASP A 287 22.55 26.97 -3.70
C ASP A 287 23.94 26.76 -4.32
N LYS A 288 25.00 26.70 -3.50
CA LYS A 288 26.35 26.31 -3.97
C LYS A 288 26.38 24.84 -4.38
N ILE A 289 25.91 23.92 -3.54
CA ILE A 289 25.86 22.48 -3.84
C ILE A 289 25.10 22.20 -5.15
N ARG A 290 23.96 22.87 -5.38
CA ARG A 290 23.14 22.71 -6.59
C ARG A 290 23.87 22.98 -7.91
N LYS A 291 24.97 23.74 -7.88
CA LYS A 291 25.79 24.04 -9.07
C LYS A 291 26.75 22.90 -9.44
N HIS A 292 26.88 21.91 -8.56
CA HIS A 292 27.75 20.75 -8.75
C HIS A 292 26.97 19.52 -9.21
N LYS A 293 27.71 18.56 -9.76
CA LYS A 293 27.21 17.25 -10.16
C LYS A 293 27.57 16.19 -9.12
N PRO A 294 26.79 15.09 -9.03
CA PRO A 294 27.23 13.91 -8.31
C PRO A 294 28.63 13.47 -8.75
N GLY A 295 29.49 13.15 -7.78
CA GLY A 295 30.91 12.82 -8.02
C GLY A 295 31.88 14.00 -7.94
N ASP A 296 31.40 15.25 -8.02
CA ASP A 296 32.25 16.41 -7.77
C ASP A 296 32.79 16.39 -6.35
N THR A 297 34.03 16.81 -6.18
CA THR A 297 34.69 16.83 -4.88
C THR A 297 35.06 18.26 -4.49
N VAL A 298 34.61 18.69 -3.31
CA VAL A 298 34.82 20.04 -2.77
C VAL A 298 35.45 19.96 -1.38
N THR A 299 36.03 21.05 -0.93
CA THR A 299 36.51 21.21 0.44
C THR A 299 35.55 22.08 1.23
N LEU A 300 34.97 21.55 2.30
CA LEU A 300 34.16 22.31 3.24
C LEU A 300 34.99 22.67 4.48
N THR A 301 34.90 23.92 4.90
CA THR A 301 35.35 24.32 6.24
C THR A 301 34.14 24.31 7.17
N LEU A 302 34.22 23.55 8.26
CA LEU A 302 33.20 23.47 9.29
C LEU A 302 33.74 23.88 10.65
N LEU A 303 32.86 24.41 11.49
CA LEU A 303 33.11 24.63 12.91
C LEU A 303 32.50 23.49 13.71
N ARG A 304 33.34 22.82 14.50
CA ARG A 304 32.93 21.81 15.49
C ARG A 304 33.50 22.20 16.83
N ASN A 305 32.65 22.45 17.82
CA ASN A 305 33.08 22.96 19.14
C ASN A 305 33.94 24.23 19.01
N ASN A 306 33.53 25.18 18.15
CA ASN A 306 34.25 26.41 17.79
C ASN A 306 35.65 26.22 17.18
N GLN A 307 36.06 25.00 16.83
CA GLN A 307 37.31 24.75 16.13
C GLN A 307 37.06 24.52 14.64
N PRO A 308 37.82 25.19 13.75
CA PRO A 308 37.72 24.97 12.32
C PRO A 308 38.29 23.60 11.94
N ARG A 309 37.59 22.91 11.04
CA ARG A 309 38.02 21.65 10.42
C ARG A 309 37.75 21.73 8.92
N LYS A 310 38.71 21.29 8.12
CA LYS A 310 38.51 21.12 6.69
C LYS A 310 38.20 19.66 6.40
N VAL A 311 37.14 19.43 5.64
CA VAL A 311 36.76 18.09 5.19
C VAL A 311 36.62 18.12 3.68
N LYS A 312 37.20 17.13 3.01
CA LYS A 312 37.00 16.92 1.58
C LYS A 312 35.76 16.04 1.41
N VAL A 313 34.82 16.48 0.59
CA VAL A 313 33.54 15.80 0.38
C VAL A 313 33.36 15.53 -1.10
N THR A 314 33.13 14.27 -1.45
CA THR A 314 32.68 13.88 -2.79
C THR A 314 31.17 13.75 -2.76
N PHE A 315 30.47 14.56 -3.56
CA PHE A 315 29.02 14.59 -3.55
C PHE A 315 28.41 13.29 -4.07
N GLY A 316 27.30 12.91 -3.45
CA GLY A 316 26.48 11.79 -3.89
C GLY A 316 25.44 12.23 -4.93
N ASP A 317 24.65 11.26 -5.31
CA ASP A 317 23.45 11.41 -6.13
C ASP A 317 22.20 11.22 -5.27
N TRP A 318 21.09 11.85 -5.66
CA TRP A 318 19.84 11.81 -4.88
C TRP A 318 19.22 10.39 -4.82
N GLY A 319 19.51 9.52 -5.79
CA GLY A 319 18.95 8.17 -5.94
C GLY A 319 19.93 7.01 -5.76
N LYS A 320 21.25 7.25 -5.67
CA LYS A 320 22.26 6.23 -5.29
C LYS A 320 22.68 6.28 -3.83
N SER A 321 22.35 7.36 -3.12
CA SER A 321 22.46 7.31 -1.67
C SER A 321 21.31 6.44 -1.16
N ASP A 322 21.59 5.41 -0.35
CA ASP A 322 20.57 4.63 0.36
C ASP A 322 19.83 5.47 1.43
N THR A 323 19.69 6.78 1.19
CA THR A 323 19.12 7.80 2.07
C THR A 323 17.68 8.14 1.73
N THR A 324 16.98 7.28 0.99
CA THR A 324 15.53 7.16 1.26
C THR A 324 15.43 7.17 2.78
N PRO A 325 14.68 8.11 3.40
CA PRO A 325 14.51 8.07 4.85
C PRO A 325 14.20 6.62 5.21
N SER A 326 14.67 6.12 6.36
CA SER A 326 14.36 4.76 6.79
C SER A 326 12.85 4.66 7.03
N VAL A 327 12.12 4.53 5.92
CA VAL A 327 10.69 4.42 5.80
C VAL A 327 10.46 2.92 5.88
N PRO A 328 9.65 2.44 6.85
CA PRO A 328 9.27 1.04 6.87
C PRO A 328 8.72 0.67 5.49
N PRO A 329 9.10 -0.50 4.94
CA PRO A 329 8.57 -0.93 3.65
C PRO A 329 7.05 -0.95 3.71
N LEU A 330 6.41 -0.59 2.58
CA LEU A 330 4.96 -0.39 2.48
C LEU A 330 4.13 -1.55 3.01
N ASN A 331 4.67 -2.77 2.89
CA ASN A 331 4.08 -4.00 3.39
C ASN A 331 3.95 -4.10 4.92
N GLN A 332 4.63 -3.24 5.70
CA GLN A 332 4.52 -3.20 7.16
C GLN A 332 3.37 -2.33 7.66
N PHE A 333 2.87 -1.41 6.83
CA PHE A 333 1.66 -0.64 7.12
C PHE A 333 0.46 -1.29 6.44
N ARG A 334 0.04 -2.45 6.95
CA ARG A 334 -1.34 -2.88 6.74
C ARG A 334 -2.20 -1.78 7.35
N ILE A 335 -3.16 -1.22 6.61
CA ILE A 335 -4.20 -0.37 7.21
C ILE A 335 -4.99 -1.27 8.16
N GLN A 336 -4.48 -1.43 9.38
CA GLN A 336 -5.20 -2.05 10.47
C GLN A 336 -6.03 -0.91 11.05
N ASN A 337 -7.28 -0.86 10.64
CA ASN A 337 -8.27 -0.04 11.30
C ASN A 337 -8.99 -0.97 12.30
N PRO A 338 -8.57 -1.03 13.58
CA PRO A 338 -9.15 -1.94 14.58
C PRO A 338 -10.61 -1.60 14.95
N ASN A 339 -11.17 -0.52 14.40
CA ASN A 339 -12.53 -0.05 14.66
C ASN A 339 -13.47 -0.18 13.44
N ILE A 340 -13.17 -1.05 12.47
CA ILE A 340 -14.03 -1.25 11.28
C ILE A 340 -15.38 -1.90 11.62
N LEU A 341 -15.44 -2.73 12.65
CA LEU A 341 -16.70 -3.31 13.06
C LEU A 341 -17.47 -2.27 13.88
N PRO A 342 -18.72 -1.92 13.53
CA PRO A 342 -19.55 -1.19 14.47
C PRO A 342 -19.60 -1.97 15.79
N PRO A 343 -19.74 -1.31 16.96
CA PRO A 343 -20.14 -2.04 18.15
C PRO A 343 -21.36 -2.88 17.75
N LYS A 344 -21.29 -4.20 18.00
CA LYS A 344 -22.36 -5.16 17.66
C LYS A 344 -23.68 -4.43 17.79
N ILE A 345 -24.38 -4.22 16.67
CA ILE A 345 -25.73 -3.63 16.73
C ILE A 345 -26.49 -4.60 17.62
N GLN A 346 -26.67 -4.25 18.89
CA GLN A 346 -27.58 -4.93 19.77
C GLN A 346 -28.93 -4.61 19.15
N VAL A 347 -29.39 -5.51 18.29
CA VAL A 347 -30.79 -5.60 17.95
C VAL A 347 -31.47 -5.77 19.29
N ASN A 348 -32.03 -4.67 19.81
CA ASN A 348 -32.88 -4.70 20.98
C ASN A 348 -34.03 -5.64 20.60
N ARG A 349 -33.91 -6.90 21.03
CA ARG A 349 -35.02 -7.83 21.06
C ARG A 349 -36.01 -7.24 22.07
N ARG A 350 -37.03 -6.55 21.55
CA ARG A 350 -38.27 -6.31 22.27
C ARG A 350 -39.33 -7.21 21.66
#